data_AF-A0A6P5G0R4-F1
#
_entry.id   AF-A0A6P5G0R4-F1
#
_cell.length_a   1.000
_cell.length_b   1.000
_cell.length_c   1.000
_cell.angle_alpha   90.00
_cell.angle_beta   90.00
_cell.angle_gamma   90.00
#
_symmetry.space_group_name_H-M   'P 1'
#
loop_
_entity.id
_entity.type
_entity.pdbx_description
1 polymer ?
#
loop_
_entity_poly.entity_id
_entity_poly.type
_entity_poly.pdbx_seq_one_letter_code
_entity_poly.pdbx_strand_id
1 'polypeptide(L)' 'MNGTIHVVVGGGGSHLSDFTTATPNWSIYRDEDYGFVKLTAFDHSSLLFEYKKSSDGKVYDSFTISRDYRDVLSCVHDS' A
#
# COMPACT_ATOMS: atom_id res chain seq x y z
N MET A 1 9.57 -10.03 7.56
CA MET A 1 8.29 -9.31 7.36
C MET A 1 7.21 -10.38 7.27
N ASN A 2 6.44 -10.55 8.34
CA ASN A 2 5.71 -11.79 8.61
C ASN A 2 4.20 -11.55 8.67
N GLY A 3 3.68 -10.71 7.79
CA GLY A 3 2.26 -10.35 7.79
C GLY A 3 1.83 -9.68 6.49
N THR A 4 0.52 -9.59 6.31
CA THR A 4 -0.12 -8.98 5.14
C THR A 4 -0.16 -7.46 5.28
N ILE A 5 0.18 -6.76 4.21
CA ILE A 5 0.02 -5.30 4.13
C ILE A 5 -1.42 -5.00 3.72
N HIS A 6 -2.12 -4.20 4.51
CA HIS A 6 -3.47 -3.74 4.21
C HIS A 6 -3.45 -2.29 3.73
N VAL A 7 -4.12 -2.03 2.61
CA VAL A 7 -4.20 -0.70 1.98
C VAL A 7 -5.66 -0.36 1.72
N VAL A 8 -6.07 0.86 2.07
CA VAL A 8 -7.38 1.43 1.74
C VAL A 8 -7.20 2.45 0.63
N VAL A 9 -7.83 2.21 -0.53
CA VAL A 9 -7.80 3.10 -1.71
C VAL A 9 -9.24 3.40 -2.18
N GLY A 10 -10.05 3.93 -1.26
CA GLY A 10 -11.46 4.25 -1.51
C GLY A 10 -11.70 5.64 -2.13
N GLY A 11 -10.67 6.51 -2.18
CA GLY A 11 -10.75 7.89 -2.63
C GLY A 11 -10.84 8.07 -4.16
N GLY A 12 -11.67 7.28 -4.84
CA GLY A 12 -11.75 7.29 -6.30
C GLY A 12 -12.55 8.46 -6.91
N GLY A 13 -13.38 9.15 -6.14
CA GLY A 13 -14.19 10.28 -6.65
C GLY A 13 -15.51 10.60 -5.92
N SER A 14 -15.90 9.80 -4.92
CA SER A 14 -17.07 10.10 -4.06
C SER A 14 -16.67 10.96 -2.85
N HIS A 15 -17.64 11.42 -2.06
CA HIS A 15 -17.38 12.15 -0.81
C HIS A 15 -16.28 11.50 0.03
N LEU A 16 -15.31 12.32 0.46
CA LEU A 16 -14.23 11.90 1.35
C LEU A 16 -14.78 11.58 2.74
N SER A 17 -14.07 10.72 3.47
CA SER A 17 -14.44 10.28 4.81
C SER A 17 -13.30 10.57 5.78
N ASP A 18 -13.61 11.33 6.82
CA ASP A 18 -12.63 11.75 7.82
C ASP A 18 -12.02 10.55 8.56
N PHE A 19 -10.73 10.67 8.88
CA PHE A 19 -10.07 9.73 9.78
C PHE A 19 -10.48 9.98 11.24
N THR A 20 -10.42 8.93 12.06
CA THR A 20 -10.47 9.09 13.52
C THR A 20 -9.23 9.84 14.03
N THR A 21 -9.39 10.58 15.12
CA THR A 21 -8.31 11.33 15.77
C THR A 21 -7.22 10.43 16.33
N ALA A 22 -7.59 9.23 16.79
CA ALA A 22 -6.64 8.24 17.27
C ALA A 22 -5.92 7.58 16.09
N THR A 23 -4.59 7.68 16.06
CA THR A 23 -3.78 7.03 15.02
C THR A 23 -3.25 5.71 15.58
N PRO A 24 -3.74 4.56 15.12
CA PRO A 24 -3.22 3.29 15.56
C PRO A 24 -1.79 3.11 15.04
N ASN A 25 -0.95 2.45 15.85
CA ASN A 25 0.47 2.26 15.61
C ASN A 25 0.81 1.42 14.36
N TRP A 26 -0.16 0.72 13.76
CA TRP A 26 -0.02 0.01 12.48
C TRP A 26 -0.37 0.85 11.25
N SER A 27 -0.96 2.05 11.42
CA SER A 27 -1.29 2.95 10.32
C SER A 27 -0.06 3.78 9.95
N ILE A 28 0.56 3.44 8.82
CA ILE A 28 1.84 4.03 8.38
C ILE A 28 1.61 5.34 7.62
N TYR A 29 0.65 5.35 6.70
CA TYR A 29 0.32 6.50 5.85
C TYR A 29 -1.19 6.67 5.76
N ARG A 30 -1.65 7.93 5.72
CA ARG A 30 -3.05 8.33 5.58
C ARG A 30 -3.12 9.61 4.75
N ASP A 31 -4.03 9.64 3.80
CA ASP A 31 -4.30 10.82 2.98
C ASP A 31 -5.81 10.92 2.76
N GLU A 32 -6.36 12.10 3.05
CA GLU A 32 -7.78 12.42 2.87
C GLU A 32 -7.94 13.20 1.58
N ASP A 33 -7.71 12.52 0.46
CA ASP A 33 -7.73 13.12 -0.87
C ASP A 33 -8.11 12.07 -1.91
N TYR A 34 -8.40 12.54 -3.12
CA TYR A 34 -8.69 11.67 -4.24
C TYR A 34 -7.39 11.09 -4.81
N GLY A 35 -7.39 9.78 -5.02
CA GLY A 35 -6.22 9.08 -5.54
C GLY A 35 -6.49 7.64 -5.92
N PHE A 36 -5.47 7.02 -6.47
CA PHE A 36 -5.50 5.63 -6.90
C PHE A 36 -4.13 4.97 -6.69
N VAL A 37 -4.14 3.65 -6.69
CA VAL A 37 -2.92 2.84 -6.56
C VAL A 37 -2.51 2.30 -7.91
N LYS A 38 -1.20 2.27 -8.14
CA LYS A 38 -0.57 1.60 -9.26
C LYS A 38 0.42 0.56 -8.73
N LEU A 39 0.26 -0.68 -9.18
CA LEU A 39 1.19 -1.78 -8.90
C LEU A 39 2.03 -2.05 -10.14
N THR A 40 3.36 -2.11 -9.97
CA THR A 40 4.31 -2.43 -11.04
C THR A 40 5.16 -3.63 -10.62
N ALA A 41 4.91 -4.79 -11.22
CA ALA A 41 5.79 -5.94 -11.09
C ALA A 41 6.93 -5.81 -12.11
N PHE A 42 8.16 -5.59 -11.62
CA PHE A 42 9.33 -5.46 -12.49
C PHE A 42 9.86 -6.83 -12.92
N ASP A 43 9.84 -7.77 -11.99
CA ASP A 43 10.28 -9.15 -12.19
C ASP A 43 9.57 -10.07 -11.16
N HIS A 44 9.98 -11.33 -11.11
CA HIS A 44 9.39 -12.34 -10.21
C HIS A 44 9.74 -12.11 -8.73
N SER A 45 10.70 -11.24 -8.44
CA SER A 45 11.16 -10.95 -7.08
C SER A 45 10.82 -9.52 -6.63
N SER A 46 10.43 -8.62 -7.54
CA SER A 46 10.31 -7.18 -7.27
C SER A 46 8.94 -6.63 -7.68
N LEU A 47 8.18 -6.16 -6.69
CA LEU A 47 6.91 -5.46 -6.86
C LEU A 47 7.01 -4.05 -6.27
N LEU A 48 6.66 -3.04 -7.05
CA LEU A 48 6.53 -1.66 -6.60
C LEU A 48 5.04 -1.29 -6.46
N PHE A 49 4.73 -0.70 -5.33
CA PHE A 49 3.46 -0.06 -5.04
C PHE A 49 3.63 1.46 -5.07
N GLU A 50 2.72 2.16 -5.76
CA GLU A 50 2.68 3.62 -5.80
C GLU A 50 1.23 4.09 -5.55
N TYR A 51 1.03 4.93 -4.53
CA TYR A 51 -0.19 5.72 -4.35
C TYR A 51 -0.02 7.09 -5.01
N LYS A 52 -0.99 7.45 -5.84
CA LYS A 52 -0.96 8.68 -6.64
C LYS A 52 -2.22 9.49 -6.41
N LYS A 53 -2.06 10.81 -6.27
CA LYS A 53 -3.20 11.71 -6.21
C LYS A 53 -3.81 11.92 -7.58
N SER A 54 -5.13 11.99 -7.63
CA SER A 54 -5.89 12.23 -8.86
C SER A 54 -5.77 13.67 -9.34
N SER A 55 -5.41 14.61 -8.46
CA SER A 55 -5.27 16.04 -8.77
C SER A 55 -4.07 16.36 -9.66
N ASP A 56 -2.92 15.72 -9.43
CA ASP A 56 -1.67 15.99 -10.16
C ASP A 56 -0.99 14.75 -10.74
N GLY A 57 -1.46 13.55 -10.42
CA GLY A 57 -0.87 12.30 -10.87
C GLY A 57 0.56 12.07 -10.36
N LYS A 58 0.98 12.71 -9.26
CA LYS A 58 2.27 12.46 -8.60
C LYS A 58 2.14 11.39 -7.54
N VAL A 59 3.28 10.80 -7.17
CA VAL A 59 3.37 9.75 -6.14
C VAL A 59 3.51 10.41 -4.77
N TYR A 60 2.69 9.97 -3.80
CA TYR A 60 2.68 10.51 -2.43
C TYR A 60 2.98 9.45 -1.37
N ASP A 61 2.74 8.17 -1.67
CA ASP A 61 3.20 7.05 -0.86
C ASP A 61 3.67 5.92 -1.79
N SER A 62 4.69 5.17 -1.35
CA SER A 62 5.24 4.07 -2.14
C SER A 62 6.02 3.09 -1.27
N PHE A 63 5.97 1.82 -1.63
CA PHE A 63 6.86 0.81 -1.06
C PHE A 63 7.21 -0.25 -2.09
N THR A 64 8.35 -0.91 -1.88
CA THR A 64 8.82 -2.00 -2.73
C THR A 64 8.84 -3.28 -1.91
N ILE A 65 8.31 -4.35 -2.49
CA ILE A 65 8.50 -5.71 -2.01
C ILE A 65 9.59 -6.33 -2.88
N SER A 66 10.72 -6.68 -2.26
CA SER A 66 11.77 -7.48 -2.88
C SER A 66 11.89 -8.79 -2.11
N ARG A 67 11.53 -9.91 -2.75
CA ARG A 67 11.55 -11.27 -2.17
C ARG A 67 11.76 -12.31 -3.26
N ASP A 68 12.57 -13.31 -2.99
CA ASP A 68 12.73 -14.43 -3.90
C ASP A 68 11.68 -15.52 -3.64
N TYR A 69 11.50 -16.43 -4.59
CA TYR A 69 10.55 -17.56 -4.47
C TYR A 69 10.77 -18.40 -3.20
N ARG A 70 12.03 -18.51 -2.73
CA ARG A 70 12.36 -19.22 -1.49
C ARG A 70 11.80 -18.53 -0.24
N ASP A 71 11.68 -17.21 -0.26
CA ASP A 71 11.12 -16.45 0.86
C ASP A 71 9.61 -16.63 0.96
N VAL A 72 8.94 -16.93 -0.16
CA VAL A 72 7.50 -17.27 -0.20
C VAL A 72 7.25 -18.63 0.44
N LEU A 73 8.15 -19.60 0.23
CA LEU A 73 8.04 -20.95 0.80
C LEU A 73 8.54 -21.05 2.25
N SER A 74 9.11 -19.97 2.80
CA SER A 74 9.61 -19.96 4.16
C SER A 74 8.46 -20.04 5.16
N CYS A 75 8.64 -20.79 6.25
CA CYS A 75 7.62 -20.86 7.31
C CYS A 75 7.47 -19.49 7.97
N VAL A 76 6.21 -19.06 8.07
CA VAL A 76 5.80 -17.87 8.82
C VAL A 76 4.81 -18.33 9.90
N HIS A 77 4.65 -17.55 10.97
CA HIS A 77 3.72 -17.87 12.04
C HIS A 77 2.33 -18.11 11.44
N ASP A 78 1.77 -19.29 11.70
CA ASP A 78 0.47 -19.75 11.19
C ASP A 78 0.31 -19.77 9.65
N SER A 79 1.41 -20.01 8.91
CA SER A 79 1.43 -20.10 7.42
C SER A 79 1.74 -21.50 6.89
#